data_AF-K1RGJ0-F1
#
_entry.id   AF-K1RGJ0-F1
#
_cell.length_a   1.000
_cell.length_b   1.000
_cell.length_c   1.000
_cell.angle_alpha   90.00
_cell.angle_beta   90.00
_cell.angle_gamma   90.00
#
_symmetry.space_group_name_H-M   'P 1'
#
loop_
_entity.id
_entity.type
_entity.pdbx_description
1 polymer ?
#
loop_
_entity_poly.entity_id
_entity_poly.type
_entity_poly.pdbx_seq_one_letter_code
_entity_poly.pdbx_strand_id
1 'polypeptide(L)'
;MVDLQTVYSVTSVRIFNRGLEQDGIDVSDRLRNVSVTVGLTESTVNTVCGCFAGPGTLSQVVIIDCPTLPQGRFVKISKTTEYLSLCEVDVFGVAV
;
A
#
# COMPACT_ATOMS: atom_id res chain seq x y z
N MET A 1 -6.61 2.68 -4.74
CA MET A 1 -7.05 1.27 -4.74
C MET A 1 -6.61 0.67 -6.05
N VAL A 2 -6.20 -0.59 -6.04
CA VAL A 2 -5.71 -1.32 -7.22
C VAL A 2 -6.64 -2.51 -7.46
N ASP A 3 -7.10 -2.67 -8.69
CA ASP A 3 -7.83 -3.86 -9.16
C ASP A 3 -6.88 -4.79 -9.92
N LEU A 4 -6.61 -5.96 -9.34
CA LEU A 4 -5.70 -6.98 -9.89
C LEU A 4 -6.31 -7.79 -11.05
N GLN A 5 -7.56 -7.52 -11.44
CA GLN A 5 -8.34 -8.20 -12.48
C GLN A 5 -8.70 -9.67 -12.19
N THR A 6 -7.97 -10.35 -11.31
CA THR A 6 -8.28 -11.69 -10.79
C THR A 6 -7.94 -11.80 -9.31
N VAL A 7 -8.25 -12.93 -8.68
CA VAL A 7 -7.99 -13.19 -7.26
C VAL A 7 -6.58 -13.71 -7.06
N TYR A 8 -5.88 -13.11 -6.09
CA TYR A 8 -4.56 -13.54 -5.64
C TYR A 8 -4.57 -13.79 -4.13
N SER A 9 -3.76 -14.74 -3.67
CA SER A 9 -3.31 -14.79 -2.29
C SER A 9 -2.14 -13.81 -2.15
N VAL A 10 -2.41 -12.65 -1.55
CA VAL A 10 -1.45 -11.54 -1.46
C VAL A 10 -0.41 -11.85 -0.39
N THR A 11 0.87 -11.77 -0.76
CA THR A 11 2.02 -12.11 0.11
C THR A 11 2.68 -10.86 0.67
N SER A 12 2.83 -9.82 -0.14
CA SER A 12 3.40 -8.53 0.27
C SER A 12 2.97 -7.41 -0.67
N VAL A 13 3.09 -6.19 -0.19
CA VAL A 13 2.89 -4.96 -0.98
C VAL A 13 4.10 -4.06 -0.82
N ARG A 14 4.70 -3.65 -1.94
CA ARG A 14 5.83 -2.72 -1.99
C ARG A 14 5.32 -1.34 -2.40
N ILE A 15 5.71 -0.33 -1.64
CA ILE A 15 5.37 1.06 -1.89
C ILE A 15 6.67 1.83 -2.15
N PHE A 16 6.74 2.54 -3.26
CA PHE A 16 7.78 3.53 -3.50
C PHE A 16 7.28 4.90 -3.06
N ASN A 17 7.93 5.47 -2.04
CA ASN A 17 7.58 6.75 -1.46
C ASN A 17 7.98 7.92 -2.36
N ARG A 18 7.31 9.05 -2.18
CA ARG A 18 7.63 10.31 -2.86
C ARG A 18 9.03 10.80 -2.49
N GLY A 19 9.72 11.35 -3.49
CA GLY A 19 10.98 12.07 -3.32
C GLY A 19 10.77 13.56 -3.05
N LEU A 20 11.80 14.36 -3.33
CA LEU A 20 11.72 15.83 -3.25
C LEU A 20 10.71 16.39 -4.25
N GLU A 21 9.96 17.39 -3.84
CA GLU A 21 9.10 18.16 -4.74
C GLU A 21 9.94 19.09 -5.64
N GLN A 22 9.31 19.67 -6.67
CA GLN A 22 10.00 20.49 -7.67
C GLN A 22 10.64 21.77 -7.09
N ASP A 23 10.14 22.24 -5.95
CA ASP A 23 10.64 23.37 -5.19
C ASP A 23 11.68 22.98 -4.12
N GLY A 24 12.07 21.71 -4.05
CA GLY A 24 13.06 21.19 -3.10
C GLY A 24 12.50 20.87 -1.71
N ILE A 25 11.17 20.90 -1.51
CA ILE A 25 10.55 20.54 -0.23
C ILE A 25 10.48 19.01 -0.08
N ASP A 26 10.92 18.52 1.08
CA ASP A 26 10.73 17.12 1.47
C ASP A 26 9.35 16.93 2.13
N VAL A 27 8.51 16.12 1.49
CA VAL A 27 7.19 15.73 2.00
C VAL A 27 7.06 14.21 2.18
N SER A 28 8.20 13.50 2.17
CA SER A 28 8.26 12.04 2.28
C SER A 28 7.70 11.51 3.60
N ASP A 29 7.74 12.35 4.63
CA ASP A 29 7.23 12.09 5.97
C ASP A 29 5.70 11.84 6.00
N ARG A 30 4.98 12.25 4.94
CA ARG A 30 3.54 12.04 4.75
C ARG A 30 3.18 10.57 4.58
N LEU A 31 4.12 9.72 4.18
CA LEU A 31 3.95 8.27 4.22
C LEU A 31 4.10 7.79 5.66
N ARG A 32 3.04 7.94 6.45
CA ARG A 32 2.96 7.48 7.84
C ARG A 32 1.57 6.96 8.13
N ASN A 33 1.48 6.03 9.07
CA ASN A 33 0.22 5.41 9.50
C ASN A 33 -0.61 4.89 8.32
N VAL A 34 0.06 4.18 7.40
CA VAL A 34 -0.57 3.61 6.22
C VAL A 34 -0.96 2.17 6.51
N SER A 35 -2.16 1.79 6.10
CA SER A 35 -2.69 0.44 6.19
C SER A 35 -3.01 -0.11 4.80
N VAL A 36 -2.71 -1.39 4.61
CA VAL A 36 -3.03 -2.15 3.40
C VAL A 36 -4.14 -3.14 3.72
N THR A 37 -5.25 -3.03 3.01
CA THR A 37 -6.37 -3.97 3.08
C THR A 37 -6.61 -4.64 1.73
N VAL A 38 -7.17 -5.85 1.78
CA VAL A 38 -7.44 -6.71 0.64
C VAL A 38 -8.92 -7.15 0.69
N GLY A 39 -9.54 -7.32 -0.47
CA GLY A 39 -10.93 -7.77 -0.59
C GLY A 39 -11.26 -8.40 -1.93
N LEU A 40 -12.36 -9.15 -1.97
CA LEU A 40 -12.86 -9.80 -3.18
C LEU A 40 -13.63 -8.82 -4.09
N THR A 41 -14.29 -7.83 -3.50
CA THR A 41 -15.03 -6.76 -4.20
C THR A 41 -14.62 -5.38 -3.69
N GLU A 42 -14.86 -4.33 -4.47
CA GLU A 42 -14.58 -2.94 -4.07
C GLU A 42 -15.25 -2.54 -2.75
N SER A 43 -16.44 -3.08 -2.47
CA SER A 43 -17.20 -2.82 -1.25
C SER A 43 -16.73 -3.62 -0.04
N THR A 44 -15.89 -4.64 -0.23
CA THR A 44 -15.46 -5.58 0.83
C THR A 44 -13.95 -5.56 1.08
N VAL A 45 -13.26 -4.46 0.74
CA VAL A 45 -11.81 -4.31 0.96
C VAL A 45 -11.47 -3.97 2.40
N ASN A 46 -11.70 -4.93 3.31
CA ASN A 46 -11.60 -4.75 4.77
C ASN A 46 -10.63 -5.73 5.45
N THR A 47 -10.11 -6.74 4.75
CA THR A 47 -9.18 -7.71 5.34
C THR A 47 -7.80 -7.08 5.42
N VAL A 48 -7.26 -6.93 6.63
CA VAL A 48 -5.94 -6.31 6.83
C VAL A 48 -4.84 -7.25 6.34
N CYS A 49 -4.02 -6.76 5.41
CA CYS A 49 -2.74 -7.38 5.04
C CYS A 49 -1.66 -6.96 6.05
N GLY A 50 -1.50 -5.66 6.26
CA GLY A 50 -0.43 -5.12 7.11
C GLY A 50 -0.46 -3.59 7.16
N CYS A 51 0.47 -3.00 7.89
CA CYS A 51 0.57 -1.56 8.05
C CYS A 51 2.03 -1.08 8.14
N PHE A 52 2.21 0.21 7.89
CA PHE A 52 3.47 0.93 8.04
C PHE A 52 3.24 2.17 8.88
N ALA A 53 3.81 2.20 10.09
CA ALA A 53 3.70 3.34 10.99
C ALA A 53 4.44 4.57 10.44
N GLY A 54 5.59 4.36 9.78
CA GLY A 54 6.44 5.43 9.29
C GLY A 54 7.11 6.23 10.42
N PRO A 55 7.51 7.49 10.15
CA PRO A 55 7.40 8.16 8.85
C PRO A 55 8.28 7.50 7.78
N GLY A 56 7.86 7.60 6.52
CA GLY A 56 8.70 7.27 5.38
C GLY A 56 9.79 8.32 5.20
N THR A 57 10.85 7.93 4.49
CA THR A 57 11.93 8.82 4.07
C THR A 57 11.93 9.05 2.56
N LEU A 58 12.75 10.00 2.11
CA LEU A 58 12.88 10.38 0.71
C LEU A 58 13.11 9.17 -0.19
N SER A 59 12.21 8.97 -1.15
CA SER A 59 12.30 7.88 -2.14
C SER A 59 12.50 6.50 -1.50
N GLN A 60 12.01 6.31 -0.27
CA GLN A 60 12.09 5.03 0.42
C GLN A 60 11.23 3.98 -0.28
N VAL A 61 11.77 2.76 -0.39
CA VAL A 61 10.97 1.57 -0.69
C VAL A 61 10.53 0.94 0.63
N VAL A 62 9.22 0.90 0.86
CA VAL A 62 8.60 0.26 2.02
C VAL A 62 7.99 -1.07 1.57
N ILE A 63 8.32 -2.15 2.26
CA ILE A 63 7.71 -3.47 2.05
C ILE A 63 6.79 -3.75 3.22
N ILE A 64 5.54 -4.08 2.92
CA ILE A 64 4.52 -4.45 3.90
C ILE A 64 4.18 -5.91 3.64
N ASP A 65 4.62 -6.79 4.55
CA ASP A 65 4.32 -8.21 4.48
C ASP A 65 2.87 -8.48 4.89
N CYS A 66 2.24 -9.46 4.23
CA CYS A 66 0.88 -9.91 4.53
C CYS A 66 0.91 -11.31 5.16
N PRO A 67 1.18 -11.46 6.47
CA PRO A 67 1.38 -12.78 7.10
C PRO A 67 0.12 -13.66 7.09
N THR A 68 -1.06 -13.06 7.02
CA THR A 68 -2.35 -13.75 6.94
C THR A 68 -2.68 -14.25 5.52
N LEU A 69 -1.84 -13.93 4.53
CA LEU A 69 -2.00 -14.30 3.12
C LEU A 69 -3.41 -14.04 2.56
N PRO A 70 -3.98 -12.84 2.77
CA PRO A 70 -5.36 -12.57 2.44
C PRO A 70 -5.61 -12.76 0.94
N GLN A 71 -6.71 -13.42 0.62
CA GLN A 71 -7.14 -13.63 -0.76
C GLN A 71 -8.04 -12.49 -1.22
N GLY A 72 -7.73 -11.91 -2.37
CA GLY A 72 -8.56 -10.84 -2.93
C GLY A 72 -8.15 -10.42 -4.33
N ARG A 73 -9.04 -9.65 -4.96
CA ARG A 73 -8.85 -8.99 -6.26
C ARG A 73 -8.49 -7.52 -6.08
N PHE A 74 -8.94 -6.89 -5.00
CA PHE A 74 -8.76 -5.48 -4.75
C PHE A 74 -7.81 -5.25 -3.58
N VAL A 75 -6.82 -4.38 -3.78
CA VAL A 75 -5.88 -3.95 -2.75
C VAL A 75 -6.03 -2.45 -2.53
N LYS A 76 -6.25 -2.07 -1.28
CA LYS A 76 -6.42 -0.67 -0.87
C LYS A 76 -5.32 -0.27 0.10
N ILE A 77 -4.57 0.73 -0.31
CA ILE A 77 -3.64 1.46 0.54
C ILE A 77 -4.40 2.68 1.05
N SER A 78 -4.43 2.86 2.37
CA SER A 78 -5.20 3.93 2.99
C SER A 78 -4.52 4.47 4.24
N LYS A 79 -4.88 5.69 4.62
CA LYS A 79 -4.48 6.32 5.88
C LYS A 79 -5.58 7.27 6.33
N THR A 80 -5.51 7.71 7.59
CA THR A 80 -6.46 8.66 8.19
C THR A 80 -5.96 10.11 8.19
N THR A 81 -4.75 10.37 7.71
CA THR A 81 -4.17 11.72 7.60
C THR A 81 -4.43 12.31 6.21
N GLU A 82 -4.25 13.62 6.04
CA GLU A 82 -4.74 14.38 4.88
C GLU A 82 -4.35 13.80 3.50
N TYR A 83 -3.05 13.73 3.17
CA TYR A 83 -2.61 13.45 1.79
C TYR A 83 -1.81 12.17 1.65
N LEU A 84 -2.36 11.15 0.99
CA LEU A 84 -1.63 9.94 0.62
C LEU A 84 -1.06 10.10 -0.79
N SER A 85 0.27 10.21 -0.89
CA SER A 85 1.00 10.23 -2.16
C SER A 85 1.82 8.96 -2.30
N LEU A 86 1.61 8.23 -3.40
CA LEU A 86 2.32 6.99 -3.71
C LEU A 86 2.93 7.17 -5.11
N CYS A 87 4.23 6.91 -5.26
CA CYS A 87 4.86 6.97 -6.58
C CYS A 87 4.65 5.67 -7.35
N GLU A 88 4.86 4.53 -6.70
CA GLU A 88 4.62 3.20 -7.26
C GLU A 88 4.03 2.29 -6.17
N VAL A 89 3.21 1.34 -6.60
CA VAL A 89 2.69 0.27 -5.74
C VAL A 89 2.79 -1.03 -6.50
N ASP A 90 3.56 -1.97 -5.96
CA ASP A 90 3.63 -3.34 -6.47
C ASP A 90 2.95 -4.29 -5.49
N VAL A 91 2.10 -5.16 -6.02
CA VAL A 91 1.41 -6.19 -5.25
C VAL A 91 1.97 -7.55 -5.64
N PHE A 92 2.47 -8.29 -4.66
CA PHE A 92 3.03 -9.63 -4.86
C PHE A 92 2.08 -10.68 -4.29
N GLY A 93 1.86 -11.75 -5.03
CA GLY A 93 0.99 -12.83 -4.61
C GLY A 93 1.00 -14.00 -5.58
N VAL A 94 0.27 -15.05 -5.22
CA VAL A 94 0.06 -16.23 -6.05
C VAL A 94 -1.37 -16.23 -6.56
N ALA A 95 -1.57 -16.44 -7.86
CA ALA A 95 -2.90 -16.54 -8.44
C ALA A 95 -3.66 -17.73 -7.84
N VAL A 96 -4.95 -17.53 -7.56
CA VAL A 96 -5.85 -18.56 -7.00
C VAL A 96 -6.73 -19.14 -8.08
#